data_AF-A0A4Q6Y4D8-F1
#
_entry.id   AF-A0A4Q6Y4D8-F1
#
_cell.length_a   1.000
_cell.length_b   1.000
_cell.length_c   1.000
_cell.angle_alpha   90.00
_cell.angle_beta   90.00
_cell.angle_gamma   90.00
#
_symmetry.space_group_name_H-M   'P 1'
#
loop_
_entity.id
_entity.type
_entity.pdbx_description
1 polymer ?
#
loop_
_entity_poly.entity_id
_entity_poly.type
_entity_poly.pdbx_seq_one_letter_code
_entity_poly.pdbx_strand_id
1 'polypeptide(L)'
;MKVRVFIPKEHDPVDGSDFGGEDFNFDALPQVGQSIQVSGAQSSVFEVERVGFIQEGSAFVSCVWLRAGEKFERSEYNPAAWEKLNYTPDYKIL
;
A
#
# COMPACT_ATOMS: atom_id res chain seq x y z
N MET A 1 8.03 7.62 11.00
CA MET A 1 6.63 7.53 11.47
C MET A 1 5.96 6.31 10.84
N LYS A 2 5.10 5.62 11.59
CA LYS A 2 4.38 4.45 11.07
C LYS A 2 3.11 4.92 10.32
N VAL A 3 2.93 4.47 9.08
CA VAL A 3 1.79 4.80 8.21
C VAL A 3 1.24 3.50 7.64
N ARG A 4 -0.08 3.31 7.73
CA ARG A 4 -0.75 2.23 7.03
C ARG A 4 -1.02 2.60 5.59
N VAL A 5 -0.49 1.81 4.68
CA VAL A 5 -0.63 1.97 3.24
C VAL A 5 -1.68 0.97 2.76
N PHE A 6 -2.74 1.47 2.15
CA PHE A 6 -3.77 0.67 1.50
C PHE A 6 -3.44 0.54 0.01
N ILE A 7 -2.94 -0.64 -0.36
CA ILE A 7 -2.53 -1.00 -1.72
C ILE A 7 -3.72 -1.67 -2.42
N PRO A 8 -4.14 -1.22 -3.62
CA PRO A 8 -5.18 -1.89 -4.39
C PRO A 8 -4.82 -3.36 -4.64
N LYS A 9 -5.78 -4.26 -4.40
CA LYS A 9 -5.68 -5.68 -4.75
C LYS A 9 -6.83 -6.10 -5.66
N GLU A 10 -6.76 -7.30 -6.22
CA GLU A 10 -7.94 -7.92 -6.81
C GLU A 10 -9.01 -8.09 -5.72
N HIS A 11 -10.27 -7.82 -6.06
CA HIS A 11 -11.38 -7.93 -5.14
C HIS A 11 -11.43 -9.34 -4.54
N ASP A 12 -11.30 -9.44 -3.22
CA ASP A 12 -11.35 -10.72 -2.52
C ASP A 12 -12.79 -11.04 -2.12
N PRO A 13 -13.43 -12.08 -2.68
CA PRO A 13 -14.82 -12.41 -2.38
C PRO A 13 -15.04 -12.95 -0.96
N VAL A 14 -13.97 -13.31 -0.24
CA VAL A 14 -14.05 -13.86 1.13
C VAL A 14 -14.22 -12.76 2.16
N ASP A 15 -13.44 -11.67 2.04
CA ASP A 15 -13.48 -10.53 2.95
C ASP A 15 -14.19 -9.29 2.36
N GLY A 16 -14.48 -9.29 1.05
CA GLY A 16 -15.15 -8.22 0.32
C GLY A 16 -14.29 -6.97 0.10
N SER A 17 -12.97 -7.05 0.30
CA SER A 17 -12.08 -5.89 0.27
C SER A 17 -11.38 -5.70 -1.07
N ASP A 18 -11.25 -4.43 -1.46
CA ASP A 18 -10.53 -3.99 -2.66
C ASP A 18 -9.07 -3.55 -2.37
N PHE A 19 -8.66 -3.57 -1.10
CA PHE A 19 -7.36 -3.07 -0.64
C PHE A 19 -6.70 -4.04 0.35
N GLY A 20 -5.39 -4.22 0.20
CA GLY A 20 -4.52 -4.77 1.24
C GLY A 20 -3.95 -3.64 2.09
N GLY A 21 -4.10 -3.70 3.41
CA GLY A 21 -3.57 -2.70 4.35
C GLY A 21 -2.29 -3.19 5.00
N GLU A 22 -1.18 -2.49 4.78
CA GLU A 22 0.14 -2.85 5.33
C GLU A 22 0.80 -1.65 6.01
N ASP A 23 1.54 -1.90 7.09
CA ASP A 23 2.19 -0.84 7.86
C ASP A 23 3.64 -0.64 7.43
N PHE A 24 3.98 0.59 7.03
CA PHE A 24 5.34 1.00 6.67
C PHE A 24 5.84 2.11 7.58
N ASN A 25 7.16 2.25 7.71
CA ASN A 25 7.74 3.47 8.27
C ASN A 25 7.87 4.52 7.16
N PHE A 26 7.86 5.81 7.46
CA PHE A 26 8.16 6.90 6.53
C PHE A 26 8.88 8.02 7.30
N ASP A 27 9.75 8.80 6.66
CA ASP A 27 10.35 9.97 7.32
C ASP A 27 9.31 11.07 7.58
N ALA A 28 8.34 11.21 6.68
CA ALA A 28 7.21 12.12 6.78
C ALA A 28 5.95 11.49 6.17
N LEU A 29 4.77 12.04 6.50
CA LEU A 29 3.51 11.54 5.95
C LEU A 29 3.47 11.77 4.43
N PRO A 30 3.26 10.72 3.60
CA PRO A 30 3.14 10.92 2.17
C PRO A 30 1.97 11.83 1.81
N GLN A 31 2.13 12.59 0.74
CA GLN A 31 1.16 13.58 0.26
C GLN A 31 0.41 13.06 -0.96
N VAL A 32 -0.82 13.53 -1.14
CA VAL A 32 -1.62 13.25 -2.35
C VAL A 32 -0.83 13.65 -3.60
N GLY A 33 -0.83 12.77 -4.61
CA GLY A 33 -0.09 12.92 -5.85
C GLY A 33 1.36 12.41 -5.81
N GLN A 34 1.89 12.06 -4.63
CA GLN A 34 3.24 11.47 -4.55
C GLN A 34 3.24 10.04 -5.06
N SER A 35 4.35 9.67 -5.72
CA SER A 35 4.59 8.31 -6.18
C SER A 35 5.27 7.48 -5.10
N ILE A 36 4.71 6.30 -4.82
CA ILE A 36 5.24 5.33 -3.87
C ILE A 36 5.56 4.04 -4.62
N GLN A 37 6.78 3.56 -4.45
CA GLN A 37 7.18 2.23 -4.87
C GLN A 37 7.31 1.34 -3.63
N VAL A 38 6.51 0.28 -3.58
CA VAL A 38 6.52 -0.73 -2.51
C VAL A 38 7.42 -1.88 -2.94
N SER A 39 8.39 -2.30 -2.11
CA SER A 39 9.25 -3.45 -2.46
C SER A 39 8.44 -4.73 -2.45
N GLY A 40 8.61 -5.56 -3.48
CA GLY A 40 7.87 -6.83 -3.63
C GLY A 40 6.69 -6.77 -4.59
N ALA A 41 6.12 -5.59 -4.84
CA ALA A 41 5.23 -5.39 -5.98
C ALA A 41 6.10 -5.37 -7.25
N GLN A 42 5.87 -6.29 -8.20
CA GLN A 42 6.54 -6.22 -9.49
C GLN A 42 6.24 -4.86 -10.11
N SER A 43 7.29 -4.05 -10.26
CA SER A 43 7.37 -2.86 -11.14
C SER A 43 6.34 -1.73 -10.94
N SER A 44 5.46 -1.85 -9.95
CA SER A 44 4.28 -1.01 -9.84
C SER A 44 4.56 0.26 -9.05
N VAL A 45 4.62 1.38 -9.76
CA VAL A 45 4.58 2.71 -9.12
C VAL A 45 3.12 3.05 -8.87
N PHE A 46 2.80 3.28 -7.61
CA PHE A 46 1.49 3.73 -7.19
C PHE A 46 1.50 5.22 -6.90
N GLU A 47 0.34 5.85 -7.00
CA GLU A 47 0.17 7.25 -6.61
C GLU A 47 -0.68 7.33 -5.34
N VAL A 48 -0.32 8.21 -4.42
CA VAL A 48 -1.13 8.51 -3.24
C VAL A 48 -2.40 9.24 -3.69
N GLU A 49 -3.53 8.57 -3.59
CA GLU A 49 -4.85 9.12 -3.92
C GLU A 49 -5.43 9.90 -2.75
N ARG A 50 -5.29 9.36 -1.53
CA ARG A 50 -5.89 9.91 -0.33
C ARG A 50 -4.98 9.72 0.87
N VAL A 51 -5.01 10.68 1.78
CA VAL A 51 -4.34 10.64 3.08
C VAL A 51 -5.40 10.85 4.16
N GLY A 52 -5.28 10.16 5.28
CA GLY A 52 -6.25 10.27 6.37
C GLY A 52 -5.81 9.52 7.62
N PHE A 53 -6.77 9.23 8.49
CA PHE A 53 -6.55 8.49 9.72
C PHE A 53 -7.64 7.45 9.90
N ILE A 54 -7.27 6.29 10.44
CA ILE A 54 -8.24 5.30 10.94
C ILE A 54 -8.11 5.21 12.46
N GLN A 55 -9.22 4.92 13.13
CA GLN A 55 -9.21 4.68 14.57
C GLN A 55 -9.05 3.17 14.82
N GLU A 56 -7.97 2.80 15.50
CA GLU A 56 -7.73 1.43 15.99
C GLU A 56 -7.76 1.43 17.52
N GLY A 57 -8.89 1.02 18.08
CA GLY A 57 -9.14 1.11 19.51
C GLY A 57 -9.09 2.58 19.99
N SER A 58 -8.09 2.90 20.82
CA SER A 58 -7.86 4.25 21.34
C SER A 58 -6.84 5.07 20.55
N ALA A 59 -6.25 4.52 19.49
CA ALA A 59 -5.20 5.18 18.71
C ALA A 59 -5.72 5.62 17.33
N PHE A 60 -5.21 6.75 16.84
CA PHE A 60 -5.36 7.17 15.45
C PHE A 60 -4.11 6.77 14.66
N VAL A 61 -4.29 5.95 13.64
CA VAL A 61 -3.22 5.50 12.75
C VAL A 61 -3.24 6.36 11.49
N SER A 62 -2.10 6.93 11.13
CA SER A 62 -1.96 7.66 9.86
C SER A 62 -2.07 6.69 8.69
N CYS A 63 -2.83 7.04 7.67
CA CYS A 63 -3.12 6.17 6.55
C CYS A 63 -2.98 6.87 5.21
N VAL A 64 -2.58 6.10 4.20
CA VAL A 64 -2.57 6.52 2.81
C VAL A 64 -3.25 5.45 1.95
N TRP A 65 -4.07 5.87 1.00
CA TRP A 65 -4.67 5.01 0.00
C TRP A 65 -3.99 5.26 -1.32
N LEU A 66 -3.56 4.18 -1.94
CA LEU A 66 -2.88 4.20 -3.20
C LEU A 66 -3.86 3.94 -4.33
N ARG A 67 -3.59 4.54 -5.48
CA ARG A 67 -4.17 4.14 -6.76
C ARG A 67 -3.07 3.60 -7.66
N ALA A 68 -3.43 2.61 -8.45
CA ALA A 68 -2.60 2.13 -9.54
C ALA A 68 -2.28 3.28 -10.51
N GLY A 69 -1.00 3.53 -10.78
CA GLY A 69 -0.57 4.48 -11.82
C GLY A 69 -0.87 3.95 -13.22
N GLU A 70 -0.68 4.78 -14.25
CA GLU A 70 -0.94 4.43 -15.67
C GLU A 70 -0.16 3.21 -16.19
N LYS A 71 0.82 2.70 -15.43
CA LYS A 71 1.65 1.52 -15.77
C LYS A 71 1.32 0.26 -14.96
N PHE A 72 0.20 0.22 -14.24
CA PHE A 72 -0.20 -0.97 -13.49
C PHE A 72 -1.02 -1.90 -14.38
N GLU A 73 -0.43 -3.00 -14.85
CA GLU A 73 -1.21 -4.09 -15.42
C GLU A 73 -1.78 -4.94 -14.26
N ARG A 74 -3.11 -5.00 -14.14
CA ARG A 74 -3.85 -5.69 -13.06
C ARG A 74 -3.43 -7.16 -12.83
N SER A 75 -2.77 -7.79 -13.79
CA SER A 75 -2.24 -9.15 -13.71
C SER A 75 -0.97 -9.31 -12.88
N GLU A 76 -0.33 -8.21 -12.44
CA GLU A 76 0.97 -8.25 -11.76
C GLU A 76 0.88 -8.40 -10.22
N TYR A 77 -0.31 -8.29 -9.63
CA TYR A 77 -0.50 -8.47 -8.19
C TYR A 77 -0.89 -9.91 -7.84
N ASN A 78 0.04 -10.67 -7.26
CA ASN A 78 -0.19 -12.01 -6.73
C ASN A 78 0.05 -12.05 -5.22
N PRO A 79 -1.00 -12.05 -4.37
CA PRO A 79 -0.86 -12.07 -2.91
C PRO A 79 -0.13 -13.33 -2.39
N ALA A 80 -0.20 -14.46 -3.10
CA ALA A 80 0.47 -15.70 -2.70
C ALA A 80 1.99 -15.71 -2.95
N ALA A 81 2.51 -14.76 -3.73
CA ALA A 81 3.96 -14.60 -3.91
C ALA A 81 4.64 -13.98 -2.67
N TRP A 82 3.87 -13.28 -1.82
CA TRP A 82 4.38 -12.55 -0.66
C TRP A 82 4.74 -13.45 0.53
N GLU A 83 4.03 -14.57 0.73
CA GLU A 83 4.29 -15.49 1.86
C GLU A 83 5.61 -16.30 1.72
N LYS A 84 6.20 -16.35 0.52
CA LYS A 84 7.41 -17.16 0.26
C LYS A 84 8.73 -16.39 0.38
N LEU A 85 8.70 -15.08 0.55
CA LEU A 85 9.89 -14.26 0.70
C LEU A 85 9.96 -13.79 2.16
N ASN A 86 10.93 -14.32 2.92
CA ASN A 86 11.34 -13.78 4.21
C ASN A 86 11.85 -12.34 4.03
N TYR A 87 10.95 -11.36 3.93
CA TYR A 87 11.29 -10.01 3.51
C TYR A 87 10.83 -8.98 4.54
N THR A 88 11.78 -8.16 4.98
CA THR A 88 11.51 -6.89 5.65
C THR A 88 11.04 -5.92 4.56
N PRO A 89 9.80 -5.41 4.59
CA PRO A 89 9.29 -4.58 3.51
C PRO A 89 9.95 -3.18 3.52
N ASP A 90 10.84 -2.94 2.57
CA ASP A 90 11.42 -1.62 2.28
C ASP A 90 10.54 -0.86 1.27
N TYR A 91 10.56 0.47 1.26
CA TYR A 91 9.81 1.32 0.32
C TYR A 91 10.71 2.45 -0.17
N LYS A 92 10.37 3.05 -1.32
CA LYS A 92 11.08 4.22 -1.87
C LYS A 92 10.09 5.26 -2.36
N ILE A 93 10.28 6.51 -1.91
CA ILE A 93 9.60 7.69 -2.48
C ILE A 93 10.41 8.12 -3.70
N LEU A 94 9.72 8.34 -4.83
CA LEU A 94 10.33 8.77 -6.10
C LEU A 94 10.26 10.29 -6.28
#